data_AF-A0A0G3V2Z3-F1
#
_entry.id   AF-A0A0G3V2Z3-F1
#
_cell.length_a   1.000
_cell.length_b   1.000
_cell.length_c   1.000
_cell.angle_alpha   90.00
_cell.angle_beta   90.00
_cell.angle_gamma   90.00
#
_symmetry.space_group_name_H-M   'P 1'
#
loop_
_entity.id
_entity.type
_entity.pdbx_description
1 polymer ?
#
loop_
_entity_poly.entity_id
_entity_poly.type
_entity_poly.pdbx_seq_one_letter_code
_entity_poly.pdbx_strand_id
1 'polypeptide(L)'
;MDVTSQALRDIEIKEVRRGYDCDAVDDLLEQAAATIDALERRIALAEQHARDSEAQGSNARASEDMLQRTLLLAQRAAEDAVSEATATAAAITTAADSQARATILEATSTAQREANAQRLALETEVRDLTSRRSALSSDVDALERFEADYRERLRRTIAADLDSLAVSREPVAPSARPALHDVGEALAPIAAEPVVAAVAPATPAAPLETAELTAIEVAEIADPAPVVDAPPVLFETTPTPEAMDDDEFFASLREAVNDDTPLGPRDSDIPERSMFGEDRRSGIFRRRR
;
A
#
# COMPACT_ATOMS: atom_id res chain seq x y z
N MET A 1 -19.46 68.32 64.37
CA MET A 1 -19.27 69.68 63.81
C MET A 1 -17.85 69.68 63.35
N ASP A 2 -17.67 69.56 62.04
CA ASP A 2 -16.33 69.49 61.47
C ASP A 2 -15.89 70.92 61.25
N VAL A 3 -14.80 71.30 61.91
CA VAL A 3 -14.25 72.64 61.84
C VAL A 3 -13.50 72.73 60.52
N THR A 4 -14.08 73.41 59.54
CA THR A 4 -13.45 73.59 58.23
C THR A 4 -12.34 74.64 58.32
N SER A 5 -11.34 74.55 57.45
CA SER A 5 -10.27 75.56 57.35
C SER A 5 -10.83 76.98 57.12
N GLN A 6 -11.89 77.09 56.33
CA GLN A 6 -12.64 78.35 56.13
C GLN A 6 -13.28 78.85 57.44
N ALA A 7 -13.90 77.96 58.22
CA ALA A 7 -14.49 78.32 59.49
C ALA A 7 -13.45 78.80 60.52
N LEU A 8 -12.21 78.30 60.48
CA LEU A 8 -11.13 78.79 61.35
C LEU A 8 -10.65 80.20 60.99
N ARG A 9 -10.66 80.55 59.70
CA ARG A 9 -10.26 81.88 59.21
C ARG A 9 -11.32 82.96 59.46
N ASP A 10 -12.59 82.56 59.50
CA ASP A 10 -13.73 83.47 59.67
C ASP A 10 -14.12 83.67 61.16
N ILE A 11 -13.44 83.01 62.11
CA ILE A 11 -13.73 83.11 63.54
C ILE A 11 -13.14 84.40 64.14
N GLU A 12 -14.01 85.30 64.59
CA GLU A 12 -13.63 86.47 65.39
C GLU A 12 -13.77 86.16 66.89
N ILE A 13 -12.67 86.18 67.64
CA ILE A 13 -12.66 85.93 69.09
C ILE A 13 -12.77 87.26 69.86
N LYS A 14 -13.69 87.33 70.82
CA LYS A 14 -13.88 88.53 71.65
C LYS A 14 -12.78 88.69 72.70
N GLU A 15 -12.24 89.90 72.82
CA GLU A 15 -11.25 90.25 73.85
C GLU A 15 -11.87 90.29 75.27
N VAL A 16 -11.18 89.66 76.23
CA VAL A 16 -11.53 89.68 77.65
C VAL A 16 -10.30 90.15 78.44
N ARG A 17 -10.52 90.93 79.53
CA ARG A 17 -9.51 91.66 80.31
C ARG A 17 -8.32 90.84 80.88
N ARG A 18 -8.30 89.51 80.64
CA ARG A 18 -7.26 88.56 81.07
C ARG A 18 -7.28 87.33 80.15
N GLY A 19 -7.11 87.55 78.84
CA GLY A 19 -7.17 86.53 77.79
C GLY A 19 -5.79 86.10 77.27
N TYR A 20 -5.80 85.18 76.31
CA TYR A 20 -4.64 84.87 75.47
C TYR A 20 -4.36 86.04 74.52
N ASP A 21 -3.11 86.18 74.09
CA ASP A 21 -2.69 87.18 73.12
C ASP A 21 -3.38 86.92 71.77
N CYS A 22 -4.11 87.92 71.25
CA CYS A 22 -4.95 87.76 70.06
C CYS A 22 -4.11 87.45 68.83
N ASP A 23 -2.99 88.15 68.64
CA ASP A 23 -2.10 87.95 67.49
C ASP A 23 -1.54 86.51 67.45
N ALA A 24 -1.15 85.97 68.61
CA ALA A 24 -0.64 84.61 68.71
C ALA A 24 -1.71 83.53 68.49
N VAL A 25 -2.98 83.83 68.85
CA VAL A 25 -4.11 82.93 68.60
C VAL A 25 -4.48 82.95 67.12
N ASP A 26 -4.44 84.11 66.46
CA ASP A 26 -4.73 84.25 65.04
C ASP A 26 -3.67 83.55 64.17
N ASP A 27 -2.37 83.69 64.51
CA ASP A 27 -1.29 82.94 63.87
C ASP A 27 -1.48 81.42 63.99
N LEU A 28 -1.94 80.96 65.16
CA LEU A 28 -2.22 79.54 65.41
C LEU A 28 -3.46 79.07 64.64
N LEU A 29 -4.49 79.90 64.49
CA LEU A 29 -5.68 79.59 63.69
C LEU A 29 -5.35 79.52 62.19
N GLU A 30 -4.54 80.42 61.66
CA GLU A 30 -4.08 80.36 60.26
C GLU A 30 -3.18 79.14 60.02
N GLN A 31 -2.27 78.84 60.95
CA GLN A 31 -1.45 77.63 60.88
C GLN A 31 -2.33 76.37 60.95
N ALA A 32 -3.32 76.33 61.84
CA ALA A 32 -4.26 75.22 61.94
C ALA A 32 -5.08 75.08 60.64
N ALA A 33 -5.62 76.16 60.09
CA ALA A 33 -6.34 76.17 58.82
C ALA A 33 -5.47 75.64 57.67
N ALA A 34 -4.20 76.07 57.58
CA ALA A 34 -3.26 75.59 56.59
C ALA A 34 -2.94 74.09 56.73
N THR A 35 -2.85 73.58 57.96
CA THR A 35 -2.68 72.13 58.18
C THR A 35 -3.92 71.32 57.79
N ILE A 36 -5.12 71.85 58.05
CA ILE A 36 -6.38 71.21 57.63
C ILE A 36 -6.46 71.18 56.10
N ASP A 37 -6.18 72.29 55.40
CA ASP A 37 -6.15 72.34 53.94
C ASP A 37 -5.12 71.35 53.34
N ALA A 38 -3.98 71.16 54.01
CA ALA A 38 -2.97 70.19 53.59
C ALA A 38 -3.41 68.74 53.82
N LEU A 39 -4.07 68.46 54.95
CA LEU A 39 -4.62 67.14 55.26
C LEU A 39 -5.80 66.79 54.35
N GLU A 40 -6.73 67.71 54.11
CA GLU A 40 -7.87 67.52 53.20
C GLU A 40 -7.39 67.24 51.77
N ARG A 41 -6.40 68.00 51.27
CA ARG A 41 -5.77 67.71 49.96
C ARG A 41 -5.12 66.33 49.92
N ARG A 42 -4.44 65.92 51.00
CA ARG A 42 -3.80 64.60 51.08
C ARG A 42 -4.82 63.46 51.18
N ILE A 43 -5.95 63.67 51.87
CA ILE A 43 -7.06 62.72 51.92
C ILE A 43 -7.70 62.60 50.54
N ALA A 44 -7.99 63.71 49.86
CA ALA A 44 -8.56 63.68 48.50
C ALA A 44 -7.65 62.93 47.51
N LEU A 45 -6.33 63.16 47.57
CA LEU A 45 -5.36 62.41 46.76
C LEU A 45 -5.33 60.92 47.12
N ALA A 46 -5.34 60.58 48.42
CA ALA A 46 -5.34 59.19 48.87
C ALA A 46 -6.62 58.44 48.47
N GLU A 47 -7.78 59.08 48.58
CA GLU A 47 -9.06 58.54 48.12
C GLU A 47 -9.09 58.35 46.61
N GLN A 48 -8.57 59.31 45.85
CA GLN A 48 -8.47 59.17 44.40
C GLN A 48 -7.57 57.98 44.03
N HIS A 49 -6.39 57.86 44.65
CA HIS A 49 -5.52 56.71 44.45
C HIS A 49 -6.16 55.38 44.86
N ALA A 50 -6.91 55.35 45.96
CA ALA A 50 -7.64 54.16 46.38
C ALA A 50 -8.70 53.77 45.34
N ARG A 51 -9.51 54.72 44.86
CA ARG A 51 -10.52 54.49 43.81
C ARG A 51 -9.89 54.01 42.50
N ASP A 52 -8.79 54.62 42.08
CA ASP A 52 -8.07 54.22 40.86
C ASP A 52 -7.49 52.81 40.99
N SER A 53 -6.94 52.48 42.16
CA SER A 53 -6.40 51.14 42.45
C SER A 53 -7.50 50.08 42.50
N GLU A 54 -8.66 50.41 43.08
CA GLU A 54 -9.83 49.54 43.09
C GLU A 54 -10.37 49.29 41.67
N ALA A 55 -10.46 50.33 40.85
CA ALA A 55 -10.89 50.22 39.45
C ALA A 55 -9.92 49.38 38.60
N GLN A 56 -8.61 49.54 38.82
CA GLN A 56 -7.59 48.69 38.20
C GLN A 56 -7.71 47.23 38.64
N GLY A 57 -7.91 46.98 39.94
CA GLY A 57 -8.12 45.64 40.48
C GLY A 57 -9.38 44.96 39.93
N SER A 58 -10.49 45.69 39.79
CA SER A 58 -11.71 45.14 39.18
C SER A 58 -11.52 44.79 37.70
N ASN A 59 -10.80 45.64 36.94
CA ASN A 59 -10.51 45.38 35.54
C ASN A 59 -9.58 44.17 35.36
N ALA A 60 -8.56 44.04 36.21
CA ALA A 60 -7.66 42.89 36.20
C ALA A 60 -8.44 41.59 36.44
N ARG A 61 -9.31 41.54 37.45
CA ARG A 61 -10.16 40.38 37.73
C ARG A 61 -11.11 40.05 36.58
N ALA A 62 -11.75 41.06 35.98
CA ALA A 62 -12.63 40.84 34.84
C ALA A 62 -11.87 40.29 33.61
N SER A 63 -10.63 40.75 33.40
CA SER A 63 -9.77 40.22 32.33
C SER A 63 -9.31 38.79 32.61
N GLU A 64 -8.99 38.46 33.86
CA GLU A 64 -8.63 37.11 34.27
C GLU A 64 -9.79 36.14 34.07
N ASP A 65 -11.00 36.51 34.50
CA ASP A 65 -12.22 35.73 34.27
C ASP A 65 -12.48 35.48 32.78
N MET A 66 -12.25 36.49 31.94
CA MET A 66 -12.38 36.36 30.49
C MET A 66 -11.35 35.38 29.93
N LEU A 67 -10.07 35.52 30.33
CA LEU A 67 -9.01 34.61 29.91
C LEU A 67 -9.29 33.17 30.34
N GLN A 68 -9.74 32.95 31.59
CA GLN A 68 -10.10 31.63 32.08
C GLN A 68 -11.26 31.02 31.28
N ARG A 69 -12.31 31.79 30.97
CA ARG A 69 -13.42 31.31 30.12
C ARG A 69 -12.96 30.98 28.70
N THR A 70 -12.08 31.79 28.13
CA THR A 70 -11.53 31.54 26.78
C THR A 70 -10.65 30.31 26.76
N LEU A 71 -9.80 30.10 27.78
CA LEU A 71 -8.99 28.89 27.89
C LEU A 71 -9.85 27.64 28.03
N LEU A 72 -10.91 27.69 28.84
CA LEU A 72 -11.85 26.57 28.97
C LEU A 72 -12.61 26.29 27.67
N LEU A 73 -13.01 27.33 26.93
CA LEU A 73 -13.64 27.15 25.61
C LEU A 73 -12.65 26.56 24.60
N ALA A 74 -11.42 27.04 24.56
CA ALA A 74 -10.38 26.53 23.69
C ALA A 74 -10.03 25.06 24.03
N GLN A 75 -9.96 24.72 25.31
CA GLN A 75 -9.73 23.35 25.76
C GLN A 75 -10.87 22.44 25.31
N ARG A 76 -12.13 22.84 25.53
CA ARG A 76 -13.28 22.05 25.06
C ARG A 76 -13.29 21.88 23.55
N ALA A 77 -13.00 22.95 22.80
CA ALA A 77 -12.92 22.86 21.35
C ALA A 77 -11.80 21.91 20.89
N ALA A 78 -10.67 21.87 21.60
CA ALA A 78 -9.59 20.92 21.33
C ALA A 78 -10.00 19.48 21.66
N GLU A 79 -10.66 19.25 22.80
CA GLU A 79 -11.20 17.94 23.18
C GLU A 79 -12.24 17.44 22.17
N ASP A 80 -13.15 18.31 21.73
CA ASP A 80 -14.15 18.01 20.69
C ASP A 80 -13.46 17.64 19.37
N ALA A 81 -12.48 18.42 18.92
CA ALA A 81 -11.72 18.15 17.71
C ALA A 81 -10.95 16.82 17.76
N VAL A 82 -10.35 16.48 18.92
CA VAL A 82 -9.69 15.18 19.11
C VAL A 82 -10.71 14.04 19.08
N SER A 83 -11.88 14.22 19.70
CA SER A 83 -12.94 13.20 19.68
C SER A 83 -13.46 12.95 18.26
N GLU A 84 -13.61 13.99 17.45
CA GLU A 84 -14.03 13.89 16.05
C GLU A 84 -12.96 13.23 15.17
N ALA A 85 -11.69 13.63 15.35
CA ALA A 85 -10.57 13.04 14.63
C ALA A 85 -10.41 11.54 14.95
N THR A 86 -10.58 11.14 16.20
CA THR A 86 -10.50 9.73 16.60
C THR A 86 -11.70 8.93 16.09
N ALA A 87 -12.92 9.49 16.11
CA ALA A 87 -14.10 8.86 15.53
C ALA A 87 -13.99 8.66 14.02
N THR A 88 -13.49 9.68 13.29
CA THR A 88 -13.28 9.59 11.84
C THR A 88 -12.17 8.60 11.49
N ALA A 89 -11.05 8.59 12.23
CA ALA A 89 -10.00 7.60 12.05
C ALA A 89 -10.53 6.17 12.25
N ALA A 90 -11.28 5.92 13.33
CA ALA A 90 -11.88 4.60 13.59
C ALA A 90 -12.89 4.18 12.49
N ALA A 91 -13.63 5.13 11.93
CA ALA A 91 -14.53 4.87 10.82
C ALA A 91 -13.76 4.50 9.54
N ILE A 92 -12.67 5.20 9.23
CA ILE A 92 -11.80 4.93 8.09
C ILE A 92 -11.16 3.55 8.21
N THR A 93 -10.59 3.20 9.38
CA THR A 93 -9.97 1.88 9.58
C THR A 93 -10.98 0.76 9.46
N THR A 94 -12.18 0.92 10.03
CA THR A 94 -13.26 -0.08 9.92
C THR A 94 -13.71 -0.26 8.47
N ALA A 95 -13.85 0.84 7.72
CA ALA A 95 -14.20 0.80 6.30
C ALA A 95 -13.11 0.11 5.48
N ALA A 96 -11.84 0.47 5.69
CA ALA A 96 -10.70 -0.13 5.02
C ALA A 96 -10.60 -1.64 5.31
N ASP A 97 -10.76 -2.05 6.58
CA ASP A 97 -10.76 -3.46 6.97
C ASP A 97 -11.90 -4.24 6.31
N SER A 98 -13.10 -3.64 6.26
CA SER A 98 -14.25 -4.28 5.60
C SER A 98 -14.02 -4.46 4.10
N GLN A 99 -13.41 -3.48 3.44
CA GLN A 99 -13.06 -3.52 2.02
C GLN A 99 -11.94 -4.52 1.74
N ALA A 100 -10.90 -4.55 2.58
CA ALA A 100 -9.81 -5.53 2.48
C ALA A 100 -10.35 -6.96 2.62
N ARG A 101 -11.24 -7.21 3.60
CA ARG A 101 -11.88 -8.52 3.76
C ARG A 101 -12.76 -8.88 2.57
N ALA A 102 -13.53 -7.93 2.04
CA ALA A 102 -14.36 -8.16 0.87
C ALA A 102 -13.53 -8.53 -0.37
N THR A 103 -12.45 -7.79 -0.65
CA THR A 103 -11.57 -8.04 -1.78
C THR A 103 -10.82 -9.37 -1.65
N ILE A 104 -10.35 -9.74 -0.44
CA ILE A 104 -9.74 -11.05 -0.20
C ILE A 104 -10.75 -12.18 -0.42
N LEU A 105 -11.98 -12.05 0.08
CA LEU A 105 -13.02 -13.06 -0.13
C LEU A 105 -13.38 -13.19 -1.61
N GLU A 106 -13.47 -12.08 -2.34
CA GLU A 106 -13.70 -12.09 -3.78
C GLU A 106 -12.56 -12.78 -4.53
N ALA A 107 -11.32 -12.36 -4.30
CA ALA A 107 -10.12 -12.90 -4.94
C ALA A 107 -9.91 -14.39 -4.65
N THR A 108 -10.17 -14.83 -3.41
CA THR A 108 -10.10 -16.25 -3.05
C THR A 108 -11.21 -17.05 -3.74
N SER A 109 -12.42 -16.50 -3.84
CA SER A 109 -13.53 -17.16 -4.55
C SER A 109 -13.29 -17.25 -6.06
N THR A 110 -12.67 -16.25 -6.69
CA THR A 110 -12.32 -16.27 -8.12
C THR A 110 -11.20 -17.27 -8.37
N ALA A 111 -10.13 -17.22 -7.58
CA ALA A 111 -9.01 -18.15 -7.67
C ALA A 111 -9.46 -19.61 -7.50
N GLN A 112 -10.35 -19.90 -6.55
CA GLN A 112 -10.91 -21.23 -6.37
C GLN A 112 -11.75 -21.69 -7.56
N ARG A 113 -12.57 -20.79 -8.14
CA ARG A 113 -13.37 -21.11 -9.33
C ARG A 113 -12.49 -21.40 -10.54
N GLU A 114 -11.46 -20.60 -10.76
CA GLU A 114 -10.51 -20.77 -11.87
C GLU A 114 -9.69 -22.05 -11.70
N ALA A 115 -9.15 -22.31 -10.50
CA ALA A 115 -8.41 -23.54 -10.21
C ALA A 115 -9.27 -24.79 -10.42
N ASN A 116 -10.53 -24.77 -9.97
CA ASN A 116 -11.46 -25.87 -10.20
C ASN A 116 -11.79 -26.04 -11.69
N ALA A 117 -11.98 -24.94 -12.43
CA ALA A 117 -12.23 -24.99 -13.87
C ALA A 117 -11.03 -25.57 -14.64
N GLN A 118 -9.81 -25.13 -14.30
CA GLN A 118 -8.57 -25.66 -14.89
C GLN A 118 -8.39 -27.14 -14.57
N ARG A 119 -8.67 -27.57 -13.34
CA ARG A 119 -8.61 -28.99 -12.97
C ARG A 119 -9.56 -29.84 -13.81
N LEU A 120 -10.81 -29.40 -13.96
CA LEU A 120 -11.80 -30.10 -14.79
C LEU A 120 -11.40 -30.14 -16.28
N ALA A 121 -10.80 -29.06 -16.79
CA ALA A 121 -10.28 -29.01 -18.15
C ALA A 121 -9.14 -30.04 -18.36
N LEU A 122 -8.17 -30.07 -17.44
CA LEU A 122 -7.07 -31.05 -17.48
C LEU A 122 -7.57 -32.49 -17.34
N GLU A 123 -8.53 -32.75 -16.45
CA GLU A 123 -9.14 -34.07 -16.31
C GLU A 123 -9.86 -34.53 -17.59
N THR A 124 -10.49 -33.59 -18.29
CA THR A 124 -11.14 -33.86 -19.58
C THR A 124 -10.11 -34.16 -20.66
N GLU A 125 -9.06 -33.34 -20.77
CA GLU A 125 -7.97 -33.55 -21.72
C GLU A 125 -7.23 -34.88 -21.48
N VAL A 126 -6.94 -35.24 -20.23
CA VAL A 126 -6.34 -36.54 -19.89
C VAL A 126 -7.26 -37.69 -20.32
N ARG A 127 -8.57 -37.58 -20.12
CA ARG A 127 -9.54 -38.58 -20.56
C ARG A 127 -9.55 -38.71 -22.09
N ASP A 128 -9.50 -37.58 -22.80
CA ASP A 128 -9.49 -37.56 -24.27
C ASP A 128 -8.20 -38.15 -24.83
N LEU A 129 -7.04 -37.77 -24.30
CA LEU A 129 -5.74 -38.32 -24.67
C LEU A 129 -5.65 -39.82 -24.36
N THR A 130 -6.19 -40.26 -23.23
CA THR A 130 -6.25 -41.68 -22.88
C THR A 130 -7.11 -42.47 -23.86
N SER A 131 -8.27 -41.92 -24.24
CA SER A 131 -9.17 -42.52 -25.24
C SER A 131 -8.53 -42.56 -26.63
N ARG A 132 -7.78 -41.52 -27.01
CA ARG A 132 -7.03 -41.50 -28.27
C ARG A 132 -5.88 -42.51 -28.26
N ARG A 133 -5.17 -42.63 -27.14
CA ARG A 133 -4.09 -43.63 -26.97
C ARG A 133 -4.65 -45.05 -27.08
N SER A 134 -5.77 -45.35 -26.44
CA SER A 134 -6.36 -46.70 -26.52
C SER A 134 -6.84 -47.03 -27.93
N ALA A 135 -7.43 -46.06 -28.65
CA ALA A 135 -7.79 -46.22 -30.05
C ALA A 135 -6.56 -46.51 -30.93
N LEU A 136 -5.50 -45.69 -30.82
CA LEU A 136 -4.25 -45.90 -31.56
C LEU A 136 -3.59 -47.24 -31.23
N SER A 137 -3.61 -47.66 -29.96
CA SER A 137 -3.09 -48.98 -29.57
C SER A 137 -3.90 -50.11 -30.21
N SER A 138 -5.22 -49.99 -30.24
CA SER A 138 -6.08 -50.96 -30.93
C SER A 138 -5.81 -51.01 -32.44
N ASP A 139 -5.53 -49.87 -33.06
CA ASP A 139 -5.19 -49.79 -34.49
C ASP A 139 -3.83 -50.44 -34.78
N VAL A 140 -2.82 -50.21 -33.93
CA VAL A 140 -1.51 -50.89 -34.03
C VAL A 140 -1.70 -52.40 -33.91
N ASP A 141 -2.42 -52.88 -32.90
CA ASP A 141 -2.71 -54.31 -32.74
C ASP A 141 -3.44 -54.89 -33.97
N ALA A 142 -4.33 -54.11 -34.61
CA ALA A 142 -5.02 -54.54 -35.83
C ALA A 142 -4.06 -54.63 -37.03
N LEU A 143 -3.16 -53.66 -37.19
CA LEU A 143 -2.13 -53.66 -38.24
C LEU A 143 -1.13 -54.81 -38.07
N GLU A 144 -0.69 -55.09 -36.84
CA GLU A 144 0.21 -56.22 -36.55
C GLU A 144 -0.43 -57.56 -36.91
N ARG A 145 -1.71 -57.76 -36.56
CA ARG A 145 -2.47 -58.95 -36.96
C ARG A 145 -2.59 -59.05 -38.48
N PHE A 146 -2.92 -57.95 -39.16
CA PHE A 146 -3.01 -57.92 -40.62
C PHE A 146 -1.67 -58.25 -41.29
N GLU A 147 -0.56 -57.71 -40.77
CA GLU A 147 0.79 -58.01 -41.27
C GLU A 147 1.14 -59.50 -41.09
N ALA A 148 0.84 -60.07 -39.91
CA ALA A 148 1.06 -61.47 -39.64
C ALA A 148 0.25 -62.37 -40.60
N ASP A 149 -1.03 -62.09 -40.78
CA ASP A 149 -1.92 -62.80 -41.71
C ASP A 149 -1.46 -62.68 -43.17
N TYR A 150 -1.02 -61.48 -43.57
CA TYR A 150 -0.48 -61.24 -44.91
C TYR A 150 0.79 -62.03 -45.17
N ARG A 151 1.74 -62.01 -44.22
CA ARG A 151 2.98 -62.80 -44.29
C ARG A 151 2.68 -64.29 -44.37
N GLU A 152 1.73 -64.79 -43.59
CA GLU A 152 1.34 -66.20 -43.60
C GLU A 152 0.69 -66.59 -44.94
N ARG A 153 -0.16 -65.72 -45.48
CA ARG A 153 -0.75 -65.91 -46.82
C ARG A 153 0.33 -65.96 -47.90
N LEU A 154 1.28 -65.03 -47.87
CA LEU A 154 2.39 -64.97 -48.83
C LEU A 154 3.29 -66.22 -48.72
N ARG A 155 3.59 -66.68 -47.51
CA ARG A 155 4.33 -67.94 -47.30
C ARG A 155 3.58 -69.13 -47.88
N ARG A 156 2.27 -69.23 -47.63
CA ARG A 156 1.43 -70.33 -48.15
C ARG A 156 1.39 -70.32 -49.69
N THR A 157 1.25 -69.15 -50.33
CA THR A 157 1.24 -69.07 -51.80
C THR A 157 2.59 -69.45 -52.40
N ILE A 158 3.70 -68.94 -51.84
CA ILE A 158 5.04 -69.29 -52.31
C ILE A 158 5.31 -70.80 -52.12
N ALA A 159 4.91 -71.38 -50.98
CA ALA A 159 5.06 -72.82 -50.75
C ALA A 159 4.27 -73.65 -51.79
N ALA A 160 3.01 -73.27 -52.06
CA ALA A 160 2.19 -73.93 -53.07
C ALA A 160 2.78 -73.81 -54.49
N ASP A 161 3.33 -72.65 -54.85
CA ASP A 161 3.99 -72.44 -56.14
C ASP A 161 5.27 -73.28 -56.27
N LEU A 162 6.08 -73.37 -55.20
CA LEU A 162 7.27 -74.22 -55.16
C LEU A 162 6.91 -75.71 -55.27
N ASP A 163 5.86 -76.16 -54.60
CA ASP A 163 5.36 -77.54 -54.70
C ASP A 163 4.86 -77.84 -56.13
N SER A 164 4.14 -76.90 -56.75
CA SER A 164 3.70 -77.01 -58.15
C SER A 164 4.88 -77.12 -59.12
N LEU A 165 5.93 -76.31 -58.91
CA LEU A 165 7.18 -76.38 -59.68
C LEU A 165 7.94 -77.69 -59.44
N ALA A 166 7.94 -78.22 -58.21
CA ALA A 166 8.57 -79.49 -57.89
C ALA A 166 7.86 -80.68 -58.57
N VAL A 167 6.53 -80.65 -58.65
CA VAL A 167 5.72 -81.67 -59.35
C VAL A 167 5.85 -81.56 -60.88
N SER A 168 5.84 -80.34 -61.41
CA SER A 168 5.96 -80.09 -62.86
C SER A 168 7.37 -80.35 -63.39
N ARG A 169 8.37 -80.36 -62.52
CA ARG A 169 9.75 -80.70 -62.87
C ARG A 169 9.88 -82.22 -63.00
N GLU A 170 9.81 -82.69 -64.24
CA GLU A 170 10.22 -84.05 -64.61
C GLU A 170 11.64 -84.30 -64.05
N PRO A 171 11.93 -85.49 -63.48
CA PRO A 171 13.26 -85.82 -62.97
C PRO A 171 14.25 -85.94 -64.14
N VAL A 172 14.70 -84.79 -64.64
CA VAL A 172 15.86 -84.69 -65.50
C VAL A 172 17.05 -85.12 -64.63
N ALA A 173 17.61 -86.29 -64.96
CA ALA A 173 18.89 -86.74 -64.41
C ALA A 173 19.87 -85.55 -64.44
N PRO A 174 20.65 -85.30 -63.37
CA PRO A 174 21.50 -84.12 -63.30
C PRO A 174 22.38 -84.06 -64.55
N SER A 175 22.05 -83.15 -65.47
CA SER A 175 22.97 -82.78 -66.52
C SER A 175 24.21 -82.25 -65.81
N ALA A 176 25.38 -82.69 -66.27
CA ALA A 176 26.67 -82.35 -65.67
C ALA A 176 26.68 -80.87 -65.30
N ARG A 177 26.93 -80.60 -64.01
CA ARG A 177 27.00 -79.26 -63.43
C ARG A 177 27.70 -78.35 -64.43
N PRO A 178 27.04 -77.31 -64.99
CA PRO A 178 27.70 -76.41 -65.92
C PRO A 178 28.96 -75.92 -65.22
N ALA A 179 30.11 -76.09 -65.88
CA ALA A 179 31.39 -75.62 -65.35
C ALA A 179 31.18 -74.16 -64.95
N LEU A 180 31.35 -73.89 -63.65
CA LEU A 180 31.38 -72.53 -63.13
C LEU A 180 32.37 -71.79 -64.03
N HIS A 181 31.89 -70.74 -64.70
CA HIS A 181 32.85 -69.75 -65.18
C HIS A 181 33.57 -69.28 -63.93
N ASP A 182 34.87 -69.53 -63.90
CA ASP A 182 35.79 -68.91 -62.98
C ASP A 182 35.76 -67.43 -63.33
N VAL A 183 34.75 -66.72 -62.82
CA VAL A 183 34.81 -65.28 -62.72
C VAL A 183 35.88 -65.06 -61.67
N GLY A 184 37.13 -65.06 -62.16
CA GLY A 184 38.24 -64.38 -61.52
C GLY A 184 37.94 -62.90 -61.46
N GLU A 185 36.90 -62.51 -60.72
CA GLU A 185 36.93 -61.26 -59.99
C GLU A 185 37.94 -61.48 -58.89
N ALA A 186 39.19 -61.22 -59.28
CA ALA A 186 40.17 -60.70 -58.37
C ALA A 186 39.46 -59.65 -57.51
N LEU A 187 39.18 -60.00 -56.26
CA LEU A 187 39.25 -59.01 -55.20
C LEU A 187 40.65 -58.44 -55.27
N ALA A 188 40.82 -57.41 -56.11
CA ALA A 188 41.77 -56.38 -55.80
C ALA A 188 41.43 -55.96 -54.36
N PRO A 189 42.35 -56.10 -53.40
CA PRO A 189 42.16 -55.45 -52.12
C PRO A 189 42.02 -53.98 -52.45
N ILE A 190 40.80 -53.44 -52.30
CA ILE A 190 40.60 -52.00 -52.24
C ILE A 190 41.38 -51.61 -51.00
N ALA A 191 42.61 -51.14 -51.22
CA ALA A 191 43.40 -50.48 -50.22
C ALA A 191 42.49 -49.42 -49.60
N ALA A 192 42.31 -49.52 -48.29
CA ALA A 192 41.67 -48.50 -47.50
C ALA A 192 42.49 -47.22 -47.63
N GLU A 193 42.16 -46.39 -48.62
CA GLU A 193 42.54 -44.99 -48.61
C GLU A 193 41.65 -44.27 -47.58
N PRO A 194 42.24 -43.60 -46.58
CA PRO A 194 41.47 -42.78 -45.65
C PRO A 194 40.97 -41.55 -46.39
N VAL A 195 39.70 -41.54 -46.77
CA VAL A 195 39.02 -40.31 -47.20
C VAL A 195 38.83 -39.44 -45.97
N VAL A 196 39.80 -38.55 -45.76
CA VAL A 196 39.69 -37.37 -44.92
C VAL A 196 38.86 -36.34 -45.69
N ALA A 197 37.56 -36.24 -45.39
CA ALA A 197 36.72 -35.08 -45.70
C ALA A 197 35.47 -35.15 -44.80
N ALA A 198 35.52 -34.59 -43.59
CA ALA A 198 35.11 -33.21 -43.34
C ALA A 198 33.66 -32.94 -43.80
N VAL A 199 32.69 -33.47 -43.05
CA VAL A 199 31.39 -32.82 -42.88
C VAL A 199 31.17 -32.64 -41.38
N ALA A 200 30.97 -31.37 -41.02
CA ALA A 200 30.87 -30.85 -39.67
C ALA A 200 29.73 -31.50 -38.87
N PRO A 201 29.95 -31.90 -37.61
CA PRO A 201 28.87 -32.04 -36.65
C PRO A 201 28.43 -30.62 -36.24
N ALA A 202 27.17 -30.31 -36.53
CA ALA A 202 26.49 -29.20 -35.90
C ALA A 202 26.57 -29.38 -34.38
N THR A 203 27.07 -28.34 -33.72
CA THR A 203 27.10 -28.13 -32.27
C THR A 203 25.67 -28.19 -31.70
N PRO A 204 25.33 -29.09 -30.78
CA PRO A 204 24.43 -28.77 -29.68
C PRO A 204 25.28 -28.22 -28.54
N ALA A 205 25.00 -26.99 -28.17
CA ALA A 205 25.60 -26.35 -27.01
C ALA A 205 25.33 -27.15 -25.73
N ALA A 206 26.42 -27.37 -24.97
CA ALA A 206 26.55 -27.42 -23.52
C ALA A 206 25.65 -28.36 -22.68
N PRO A 207 26.28 -29.31 -21.96
CA PRO A 207 25.87 -29.70 -20.62
C PRO A 207 26.76 -29.00 -19.59
N LEU A 208 26.18 -28.15 -18.74
CA LEU A 208 26.79 -27.76 -17.47
C LEU A 208 25.92 -28.31 -16.34
N GLU A 209 26.56 -29.20 -15.57
CA GLU A 209 26.53 -29.29 -14.11
C GLU A 209 25.26 -28.85 -13.38
N THR A 210 24.58 -29.81 -12.75
CA THR A 210 24.30 -29.67 -11.31
C THR A 210 24.19 -31.03 -10.65
N ALA A 211 25.07 -31.21 -9.66
CA ALA A 211 25.23 -32.36 -8.83
C ALA A 211 24.15 -32.43 -7.73
N GLU A 212 23.89 -33.68 -7.34
CA GLU A 212 23.66 -34.15 -5.96
C GLU A 212 22.51 -33.55 -5.13
N LEU A 213 21.50 -34.41 -4.97
CA LEU A 213 20.60 -34.48 -3.83
C LEU A 213 21.37 -34.58 -2.50
N THR A 214 21.15 -33.65 -1.59
CA THR A 214 21.33 -33.86 -0.14
C THR A 214 20.11 -33.38 0.64
N ALA A 215 19.46 -34.37 1.27
CA ALA A 215 18.64 -34.38 2.48
C ALA A 215 18.18 -33.02 3.06
N ILE A 216 16.85 -32.86 3.15
CA ILE A 216 16.22 -31.90 4.06
C ILE A 216 16.09 -32.60 5.41
N GLU A 217 16.86 -32.08 6.37
CA GLU A 217 16.85 -32.45 7.78
C GLU A 217 15.65 -31.77 8.47
N VAL A 218 14.83 -32.57 9.15
CA VAL A 218 13.79 -32.13 10.06
C VAL A 218 14.46 -31.76 11.38
N ALA A 219 14.33 -30.50 11.82
CA ALA A 219 14.73 -30.06 13.16
C ALA A 219 13.55 -29.42 13.90
N GLU A 220 13.31 -30.00 15.07
CA GLU A 220 12.33 -29.71 16.12
C GLU A 220 12.73 -28.52 17.02
N ILE A 221 11.70 -27.83 17.54
CA ILE A 221 11.57 -27.18 18.87
C ILE A 221 12.47 -25.97 19.24
N ALA A 222 11.85 -24.82 19.54
CA ALA A 222 11.80 -24.21 20.90
C ALA A 222 11.23 -22.77 20.93
N ASP A 223 10.53 -22.46 22.02
CA ASP A 223 9.82 -21.22 22.40
C ASP A 223 10.50 -19.86 22.13
N PRO A 224 9.72 -18.78 21.90
CA PRO A 224 10.16 -17.42 22.19
C PRO A 224 9.52 -16.86 23.47
N ALA A 225 10.33 -16.69 24.51
CA ALA A 225 10.05 -15.82 25.65
C ALA A 225 10.55 -14.38 25.37
N PRO A 226 10.10 -13.34 26.12
CA PRO A 226 9.74 -12.04 25.57
C PRO A 226 10.90 -11.05 25.48
N VAL A 227 11.02 -10.37 24.33
CA VAL A 227 11.98 -9.28 24.16
C VAL A 227 11.34 -7.95 24.57
N VAL A 228 12.08 -7.32 25.47
CA VAL A 228 11.91 -6.05 26.13
C VAL A 228 11.90 -4.87 25.15
N ASP A 229 11.00 -3.94 25.46
CA ASP A 229 10.90 -2.52 25.09
C ASP A 229 12.21 -1.88 24.55
N ALA A 230 12.22 -1.56 23.25
CA ALA A 230 13.17 -0.67 22.62
C ALA A 230 12.45 0.17 21.53
N PRO A 231 12.69 1.49 21.45
CA PRO A 231 11.87 2.42 20.66
C PRO A 231 12.09 2.27 19.14
N PRO A 232 11.11 2.66 18.32
CA PRO A 232 11.15 2.44 16.88
C PRO A 232 12.22 3.33 16.21
N VAL A 233 13.20 2.68 15.59
CA VAL A 233 14.13 3.32 14.66
C VAL A 233 13.41 3.45 13.32
N LEU A 234 13.24 4.69 12.86
CA LEU A 234 12.74 5.04 11.53
C LEU A 234 13.65 4.40 10.47
N PHE A 235 13.15 3.38 9.79
CA PHE A 235 13.77 2.87 8.56
C PHE A 235 13.40 3.79 7.39
N GLU A 236 14.30 4.71 7.06
CA GLU A 236 14.38 5.31 5.73
C GLU A 236 14.75 4.20 4.72
N THR A 237 13.79 3.82 3.88
CA THR A 237 14.06 3.02 2.68
C THR A 237 14.78 3.89 1.66
N THR A 238 16.11 3.87 1.67
CA THR A 238 16.90 4.27 0.50
C THR A 238 17.03 3.05 -0.42
N PRO A 239 16.55 3.12 -1.69
CA PRO A 239 16.80 2.05 -2.63
C PRO A 239 18.29 2.05 -3.01
N THR A 240 18.93 0.90 -2.86
CA THR A 240 20.27 0.62 -3.37
C THR A 240 20.33 0.82 -4.88
N PRO A 241 21.23 1.65 -5.43
CA PRO A 241 21.39 1.78 -6.87
C PRO A 241 22.18 0.57 -7.38
N GLU A 242 21.50 -0.35 -8.05
CA GLU A 242 22.15 -1.11 -9.11
C GLU A 242 22.67 -0.09 -10.13
N ALA A 243 23.91 -0.27 -10.60
CA ALA A 243 24.66 0.67 -11.41
C ALA A 243 23.95 1.01 -12.74
N MET A 244 23.03 1.97 -12.70
CA MET A 244 22.56 2.70 -13.86
C MET A 244 23.60 3.77 -14.17
N ASP A 245 24.11 3.79 -15.40
CA ASP A 245 25.08 4.80 -15.84
C ASP A 245 24.53 6.20 -15.51
N ASP A 246 25.34 7.05 -14.88
CA ASP A 246 24.94 8.40 -14.45
C ASP A 246 24.31 9.21 -15.61
N ASP A 247 24.69 8.90 -16.85
CA ASP A 247 24.14 9.49 -18.07
C ASP A 247 22.66 9.12 -18.32
N GLU A 248 22.22 7.90 -17.99
CA GLU A 248 20.80 7.51 -18.07
C GLU A 248 19.97 8.23 -17.01
N PHE A 249 20.53 8.40 -15.80
CA PHE A 249 19.87 9.14 -14.73
C PHE A 249 19.66 10.61 -15.09
N PHE A 250 20.69 11.29 -15.62
CA PHE A 250 20.54 12.68 -16.04
C PHE A 250 19.67 12.84 -17.30
N ALA A 251 19.62 11.82 -18.18
CA ALA A 251 18.68 11.81 -19.29
C ALA A 251 17.23 11.73 -18.80
N SER A 252 16.93 10.82 -17.87
CA SER A 252 15.59 10.69 -17.29
C SER A 252 15.17 11.96 -16.55
N LEU A 253 16.11 12.63 -15.87
CA LEU A 253 15.84 13.88 -15.18
C LEU A 253 15.54 15.04 -16.16
N ARG A 254 16.26 15.12 -17.28
CA ARG A 254 15.97 16.13 -18.33
C ARG A 254 14.68 15.83 -19.07
N GLU A 255 14.33 14.56 -19.26
CA GLU A 255 13.08 14.18 -19.90
C GLU A 255 11.90 14.53 -19.00
N ALA A 256 11.95 14.20 -17.71
CA ALA A 256 10.91 14.56 -16.75
C ALA A 256 10.74 16.08 -16.54
N VAL A 257 11.81 16.87 -16.65
CA VAL A 257 11.74 18.34 -16.52
C VAL A 257 11.19 19.00 -17.79
N ASN A 258 11.35 18.36 -18.96
CA ASN A 258 10.80 18.86 -20.23
C ASN A 258 9.46 18.18 -20.58
N ASP A 259 8.96 17.27 -19.76
CA ASP A 259 7.66 16.65 -19.92
C ASP A 259 6.58 17.65 -19.52
N ASP A 260 6.19 18.48 -20.49
CA ASP A 260 5.08 19.43 -20.44
C ASP A 260 3.71 18.71 -20.54
N THR A 261 3.64 17.39 -20.33
CA THR A 261 2.35 16.71 -20.24
C THR A 261 1.57 17.29 -19.06
N PRO A 262 0.36 17.82 -19.30
CA PRO A 262 -0.41 18.45 -18.25
C PRO A 262 -0.72 17.41 -17.17
N LEU A 263 -0.21 17.67 -15.97
CA LEU A 263 -0.47 16.91 -14.74
C LEU A 263 -1.97 16.77 -14.51
N GLY A 264 -2.55 15.69 -15.05
CA GLY A 264 -3.92 15.25 -14.81
C GLY A 264 -5.01 16.24 -15.26
N PRO A 265 -6.28 15.80 -15.25
CA PRO A 265 -7.41 16.67 -15.50
C PRO A 265 -7.43 17.76 -14.41
N ARG A 266 -7.19 19.01 -14.81
CA ARG A 266 -7.51 20.16 -13.96
C ARG A 266 -9.02 20.15 -13.74
N ASP A 267 -9.46 20.10 -12.48
CA ASP A 267 -10.85 20.25 -12.04
C ASP A 267 -11.44 21.66 -12.33
N SER A 268 -11.18 22.22 -13.51
CA SER A 268 -11.71 23.52 -13.93
C SER A 268 -13.11 23.44 -14.55
N ASP A 269 -13.71 22.26 -14.67
CA ASP A 269 -15.07 22.05 -15.18
C ASP A 269 -16.00 21.47 -14.11
N ILE A 270 -16.03 22.07 -12.92
CA ILE A 270 -17.21 21.93 -12.04
C ILE A 270 -18.22 22.97 -12.52
N PRO A 271 -19.29 22.58 -13.25
CA PRO A 271 -20.33 23.54 -13.60
C PRO A 271 -20.95 24.06 -12.30
N GLU A 272 -20.98 25.39 -12.16
CA GLU A 272 -21.70 26.11 -11.11
C GLU A 272 -23.14 25.59 -11.07
N ARG A 273 -23.38 24.65 -10.16
CA ARG A 273 -24.69 24.08 -9.94
C ARG A 273 -25.50 25.09 -9.16
N SER A 274 -26.12 25.99 -9.92
CA SER A 274 -27.31 26.78 -9.60
C SER A 274 -27.88 26.47 -8.22
N MET A 275 -27.47 27.27 -7.24
CA MET A 275 -27.93 27.20 -5.85
C MET A 275 -29.08 28.20 -5.58
N PHE A 276 -29.78 28.68 -6.62
CA PHE A 276 -30.93 29.56 -6.48
C PHE A 276 -31.97 29.33 -7.59
N GLY A 277 -33.20 29.01 -7.19
CA GLY A 277 -34.38 28.84 -8.04
C GLY A 277 -35.14 27.56 -7.67
N GLU A 278 -35.92 27.57 -6.59
CA GLU A 278 -37.38 27.73 -6.67
C GLU A 278 -38.01 26.88 -7.79
N ASP A 279 -38.73 25.81 -7.45
CA ASP A 279 -40.17 25.97 -7.36
C ASP A 279 -40.89 24.82 -6.64
N ARG A 280 -41.96 25.25 -5.99
CA ARG A 280 -42.94 24.48 -5.25
C ARG A 280 -43.74 23.58 -6.20
N ARG A 281 -44.16 22.40 -5.71
CA ARG A 281 -45.57 21.95 -5.60
C ARG A 281 -45.69 20.43 -5.67
N SER A 282 -46.66 19.94 -4.87
CA SER A 282 -47.41 18.69 -5.07
C SER A 282 -46.62 17.39 -4.81
N GLY A 283 -46.92 16.59 -3.78
CA GLY A 283 -48.09 16.53 -2.93
C GLY A 283 -48.25 15.09 -2.42
N ILE A 284 -49.25 14.94 -1.55
CA ILE A 284 -50.02 13.71 -1.33
C ILE A 284 -49.44 12.73 -0.29
N PHE A 285 -49.93 12.93 0.93
CA PHE A 285 -50.40 11.92 1.89
C PHE A 285 -50.35 10.45 1.45
N ARG A 286 -49.83 9.59 2.34
CA ARG A 286 -50.60 8.42 2.83
C ARG A 286 -50.02 7.87 4.13
N ARG A 287 -50.81 8.05 5.21
CA ARG A 287 -50.82 7.19 6.41
C ARG A 287 -51.36 5.81 6.04
N ARG A 288 -50.78 4.76 6.61
CA ARG A 288 -51.44 3.54 7.12
C ARG A 288 -50.50 3.00 8.22
N ARG A 289 -50.89 3.00 9.49
CA ARG A 289 -51.75 2.00 10.17
C ARG A 289 -51.30 0.58 9.90
#